data_AF-A0A9Q0D9R5-F1
#
_entry.id   AF-A0A9Q0D9R5-F1
#
_cell.length_a   1.000
_cell.length_b   1.000
_cell.length_c   1.000
_cell.angle_alpha   90.00
_cell.angle_beta   90.00
_cell.angle_gamma   90.00
#
_symmetry.space_group_name_H-M   'P 1'
#
loop_
_entity.id
_entity.type
_entity.pdbx_description
1 polymer ?
#
loop_
_entity_poly.entity_id
_entity_poly.type
_entity_poly.pdbx_seq_one_letter_code
_entity_poly.pdbx_strand_id
1 'polypeptide(L)'
;MLHILLNYGVPDEIVKAIAIMYDNPSCFVQTTDGLTKEFLTTAGILQGDTLAPFLFVIVVEYILRQSLDIIHDKGITIKQK
;
A
#
# COMPACT_ATOMS: atom_id res chain seq x y z
N MET A 1 -4.87 -0.55 6.42
CA MET A 1 -4.49 -1.09 5.09
C MET A 1 -5.01 -2.51 4.90
N LEU A 2 -4.59 -3.51 5.69
CA LEU A 2 -4.94 -4.93 5.47
C LEU A 2 -6.45 -5.20 5.38
N HIS A 3 -7.28 -4.50 6.16
CA HIS A 3 -8.74 -4.59 6.07
C HIS A 3 -9.32 -4.16 4.70
N ILE A 4 -8.66 -3.25 3.98
CA ILE A 4 -9.08 -2.85 2.63
C ILE A 4 -8.94 -4.05 1.67
N LEU A 5 -7.85 -4.82 1.80
CA LEU A 5 -7.62 -6.01 1.00
C LEU A 5 -8.70 -7.07 1.25
N LEU A 6 -9.04 -7.30 2.53
CA LEU A 6 -10.14 -8.21 2.91
C LEU A 6 -11.48 -7.75 2.33
N ASN A 7 -11.78 -6.45 2.41
CA ASN A 7 -13.01 -5.88 1.83
C ASN A 7 -13.07 -6.03 0.30
N TYR A 8 -11.93 -6.14 -0.37
CA TYR A 8 -11.83 -6.36 -1.82
C TYR A 8 -11.78 -7.84 -2.20
N GLY A 9 -11.96 -8.75 -1.23
CA GLY A 9 -12.02 -10.19 -1.46
C GLY A 9 -10.66 -10.86 -1.64
N VAL A 10 -9.57 -10.21 -1.21
CA VAL A 10 -8.26 -10.86 -1.16
C VAL A 10 -8.30 -11.96 -0.08
N PRO A 11 -7.91 -13.21 -0.40
CA PRO A 11 -7.91 -14.32 0.55
C PRO A 11 -7.12 -14.01 1.83
N ASP A 12 -7.63 -14.50 2.97
CA ASP A 12 -7.01 -14.29 4.29
C ASP A 12 -5.56 -14.76 4.35
N GLU A 13 -5.21 -15.84 3.66
CA GLU A 13 -3.86 -16.38 3.59
C GLU A 13 -2.88 -15.38 2.97
N ILE A 14 -3.32 -14.69 1.91
CA ILE A 14 -2.52 -13.66 1.23
C ILE A 14 -2.40 -12.44 2.13
N VAL A 15 -3.49 -12.01 2.76
CA VAL A 15 -3.47 -10.85 3.67
C VAL A 15 -2.55 -11.11 4.88
N LYS A 16 -2.54 -12.34 5.41
CA LYS A 16 -1.61 -12.75 6.47
C LYS A 16 -0.17 -12.76 6.00
N ALA A 17 0.11 -13.28 4.80
CA ALA A 17 1.46 -13.27 4.24
C ALA A 17 1.99 -11.83 4.08
N ILE A 18 1.16 -10.92 3.57
CA ILE A 18 1.47 -9.49 3.49
C ILE A 18 1.74 -8.93 4.90
N ALA A 19 0.87 -9.21 5.87
CA ALA A 19 1.05 -8.74 7.24
C ALA A 19 2.41 -9.14 7.83
N ILE A 20 2.82 -10.39 7.62
CA ILE A 20 4.13 -10.91 8.08
C ILE A 20 5.28 -10.20 7.38
N MET A 21 5.19 -9.94 6.07
CA MET A 21 6.25 -9.25 5.33
C MET A 21 6.52 -7.82 5.82
N TYR A 22 5.49 -7.14 6.36
CA TYR A 22 5.60 -5.78 6.88
C TYR A 22 5.76 -5.71 8.41
N ASP A 23 5.82 -6.85 9.10
CA ASP A 23 6.03 -6.88 10.55
C ASP A 23 7.53 -6.74 10.88
N ASN A 24 7.90 -5.64 11.53
CA ASN A 24 9.28 -5.32 11.96
C ASN A 24 10.37 -5.58 10.90
N PRO A 25 10.28 -4.97 9.71
CA PRO A 25 11.23 -5.23 8.63
C PRO A 25 12.65 -4.83 9.02
N SER A 26 13.60 -5.74 8.82
CA SER A 26 15.04 -5.50 8.96
C SER A 26 15.73 -5.51 7.60
N CYS A 27 16.81 -4.75 7.48
CA CYS A 27 17.63 -4.76 6.27
C CYS A 27 19.12 -4.59 6.57
N PHE A 28 19.95 -4.89 5.58
CA PHE A 28 21.37 -4.63 5.57
C PHE A 28 21.76 -4.04 4.22
N VAL A 29 22.88 -3.33 4.17
CA VAL A 29 23.39 -2.68 2.96
C VAL A 29 24.62 -3.45 2.48
N GLN A 30 24.69 -3.75 1.19
CA GLN A 30 25.90 -4.27 0.56
C GLN A 30 26.82 -3.11 0.16
N THR A 31 28.02 -3.06 0.73
CA THR A 31 29.07 -2.08 0.41
C THR A 31 30.23 -2.76 -0.30
N THR A 32 31.23 -1.98 -0.73
CA THR A 32 32.48 -2.51 -1.30
C THR A 32 33.28 -3.35 -0.31
N ASP A 33 33.08 -3.12 0.99
CA ASP A 33 33.80 -3.79 2.08
C ASP A 33 33.02 -5.02 2.62
N GLY A 34 31.81 -5.28 2.09
CA GLY A 34 30.96 -6.40 2.49
C GLY A 34 29.56 -5.96 2.94
N LEU A 35 28.87 -6.83 3.66
CA LEU A 35 27.54 -6.54 4.21
C LEU A 35 27.65 -5.74 5.50
N THR A 36 26.80 -4.73 5.68
CA THR A 36 26.64 -4.07 6.98
C THR A 36 25.98 -5.02 7.98
N LYS A 37 26.05 -4.65 9.27
CA LYS A 37 25.15 -5.24 10.26
C LYS A 37 23.70 -4.96 9.87
N GLU A 38 22.83 -5.89 10.20
CA GLU A 38 21.39 -5.75 10.06
C GLU A 38 20.86 -4.65 10.99
N PHE A 39 19.90 -3.88 10.51
CA PHE A 39 19.22 -2.83 11.27
C PHE A 39 17.72 -2.82 10.96
N LEU A 40 16.93 -2.33 11.91
CA LEU A 40 15.49 -2.19 11.74
C LEU A 40 15.17 -1.03 10.81
N THR A 41 14.24 -1.27 9.90
CA THR A 41 13.72 -0.26 8.99
C THR A 41 12.56 0.45 9.69
N THR A 42 12.84 1.60 10.31
CA THR A 42 11.85 2.35 11.11
C THR A 42 11.10 3.42 10.31
N ALA A 43 11.59 3.75 9.10
CA ALA A 43 11.00 4.75 8.23
C ALA A 43 11.25 4.42 6.76
N GLY A 44 10.34 4.88 5.89
CA GLY A 44 10.41 4.65 4.45
C GLY A 44 9.75 3.33 4.02
N ILE A 45 9.95 2.99 2.75
CA ILE A 45 9.46 1.76 2.14
C ILE A 45 10.60 0.73 2.17
N LEU A 46 10.26 -0.53 2.37
CA LEU A 46 11.18 -1.66 2.20
C LEU A 46 11.88 -1.57 0.83
N GLN A 47 13.21 -1.49 0.82
CA GLN A 47 13.96 -1.38 -0.42
C GLN A 47 13.81 -2.66 -1.24
N GLY A 48 13.44 -2.53 -2.52
CA GLY A 48 13.18 -3.68 -3.40
C GLY A 48 11.81 -4.32 -3.18
N ASP A 49 10.93 -3.72 -2.38
CA ASP A 49 9.57 -4.18 -2.19
C ASP A 49 8.72 -4.00 -3.46
N THR A 50 8.44 -5.12 -4.12
CA THR A 50 7.61 -5.15 -5.31
C THR A 50 6.12 -5.02 -5.03
N LEU A 51 5.66 -5.25 -3.79
CA LEU A 51 4.25 -5.16 -3.41
C LEU A 51 3.83 -3.74 -3.03
N ALA A 52 4.74 -2.92 -2.50
CA ALA A 52 4.47 -1.55 -2.08
C ALA A 52 3.73 -0.70 -3.15
N PRO A 53 4.13 -0.69 -4.44
CA PRO A 53 3.41 0.06 -5.47
C PRO A 53 1.95 -0.39 -5.65
N PHE A 54 1.68 -1.69 -5.58
CA PHE A 54 0.32 -2.22 -5.74
C PHE A 54 -0.54 -1.89 -4.53
N LEU A 55 -0.01 -2.08 -3.31
CA LEU A 55 -0.71 -1.74 -2.08
C LEU A 55 -1.02 -0.24 -2.02
N PHE A 56 -0.11 0.61 -2.48
CA PHE A 56 -0.35 2.05 -2.58
C PHE A 56 -1.53 2.37 -3.50
N VAL A 57 -1.55 1.82 -4.72
CA VAL A 57 -2.65 2.05 -5.68
C VAL A 57 -3.99 1.56 -5.13
N ILE A 58 -4.04 0.38 -4.51
CA ILE A 58 -5.27 -0.16 -3.90
C ILE A 58 -5.81 0.77 -2.80
N VAL A 59 -4.93 1.26 -1.93
CA VAL A 59 -5.33 2.17 -0.85
C VAL A 59 -5.82 3.51 -1.39
N VAL A 60 -5.13 4.07 -2.39
CA VAL A 60 -5.55 5.32 -3.03
C VAL A 60 -6.91 5.15 -3.71
N GLU A 61 -7.12 4.05 -4.42
CA GLU A 61 -8.40 3.75 -5.07
C GLU A 61 -9.55 3.65 -4.05
N TYR A 62 -9.31 2.96 -2.93
CA TYR A 62 -10.26 2.90 -1.82
C TYR A 62 -10.61 4.29 -1.30
N ILE A 63 -9.60 5.13 -1.03
CA ILE A 63 -9.80 6.50 -0.56
C ILE A 63 -10.61 7.32 -1.57
N LEU A 64 -10.32 7.18 -2.87
CA LEU A 64 -11.02 7.89 -3.93
C LEU A 64 -12.50 7.48 -4.00
N ARG A 65 -12.81 6.19 -3.93
CA ARG A 65 -14.21 5.73 -3.86
C ARG A 65 -14.93 6.31 -2.65
N GLN A 66 -14.31 6.21 -1.47
CA GLN A 66 -14.90 6.76 -0.25
C GLN A 66 -15.05 8.28 -0.29
N SER A 67 -14.20 9.01 -1.03
CA SER A 67 -14.24 10.47 -1.05
C SER A 67 -15.14 11.03 -2.16
N LEU A 68 -15.23 10.34 -3.31
CA LEU A 68 -15.87 10.84 -4.52
C LEU A 68 -17.24 10.22 -4.79
N ASP A 69 -17.50 8.98 -4.37
CA ASP A 69 -18.79 8.33 -4.62
C ASP A 69 -19.92 8.92 -3.76
N ILE A 70 -19.58 9.67 -2.70
CA ILE A 70 -20.53 10.46 -1.89
C ILE A 70 -20.95 11.76 -2.60
N ILE A 71 -20.18 12.21 -3.60
CA ILE A 71 -20.45 13.45 -4.33
C ILE A 71 -21.42 13.13 -5.48
N HIS A 72 -22.70 13.43 -5.26
CA HIS A 72 -23.74 13.27 -6.29
C HIS A 72 -23.55 14.18 -7.52
N ASP A 73 -22.90 15.34 -7.35
CA ASP A 73 -22.67 16.30 -8.42
C ASP A 73 -21.19 16.30 -8.83
N LYS A 74 -20.87 15.51 -9.86
CA LYS A 74 -19.48 15.23 -10.30
C LYS A 74 -18.83 16.39 -11.09
N GLY A 75 -19.33 17.62 -10.95
CA GLY A 75 -18.79 18.82 -11.59
C GLY A 75 -19.83 19.62 -12.39
N ILE A 76 -19.37 20.37 -13.40
CA ILE A 76 -20.22 21.29 -14.16
C ILE A 76 -21.16 20.50 -15.09
N THR A 77 -22.38 20.26 -14.63
CA THR A 77 -23.46 19.75 -15.47
C THR A 77 -24.02 20.89 -16.31
N ILE A 78 -23.62 20.98 -17.59
CA ILE A 78 -24.18 21.96 -18.52
C ILE A 78 -25.64 21.57 -18.80
N LYS A 79 -26.59 22.32 -18.24
CA LYS A 79 -28.01 22.18 -18.60
C LYS A 79 -28.21 22.67 -20.03
N GLN A 80 -28.68 21.78 -20.90
CA GLN A 80 -29.16 22.20 -22.22
C GLN A 80 -30.42 23.05 -22.05
N LYS A 81 -30.45 24.13 -22.83
CA LYS A 81 -31.42 25.23 -22.76
C LYS A 81 -32.77 24.84 -23.34
#